data_AF-Q93HX8-F1
#
_entry.id   AF-Q93HX8-F1
#
_cell.length_a   1.000
_cell.length_b   1.000
_cell.length_c   1.000
_cell.angle_alpha   90.00
_cell.angle_beta   90.00
_cell.angle_gamma   90.00
#
_symmetry.space_group_name_H-M   'P 1'
#
loop_
_entity.id
_entity.type
_entity.pdbx_description
1 polymer ?
#
loop_
_entity_poly.entity_id
_entity_poly.type
_entity_poly.pdbx_seq_one_letter_code
_entity_poly.pdbx_strand_id
1 'polypeptide(L)'
;SNKKAIKLKPLIVMFVLQLVLGFVLLRTTFGTAVVSVLAKMFDHLLAFAGQGVDFVFAGVANKGSAPFFLSVLMPIVFISAIIGILRYIKILPLFMKAVGLGLSKINGMGKLESYNGVASAILGQSEVFISIKKELPFLSEKRLFTMSVSAMSTVSMSIVGSYMALIDSKYVITALVLNLFGGYILASICKSLCIRRKRG
;
A
#
# COMPACT_ATOMS: atom_id res chain seq x y z
N SER A 1 -1.56 29.91 -12.82
CA SER A 1 -0.89 29.11 -11.77
C SER A 1 -0.78 29.96 -10.51
N ASN A 2 -1.39 29.59 -9.39
CA ASN A 2 -1.32 30.42 -8.16
C ASN A 2 -1.16 29.52 -6.93
N LYS A 3 0.10 29.42 -6.45
CA LYS A 3 0.58 28.50 -5.40
C LYS A 3 0.01 28.80 -3.99
N LYS A 4 -0.87 29.79 -3.84
CA LYS A 4 -1.34 30.35 -2.55
C LYS A 4 -2.50 29.60 -1.86
N ALA A 5 -3.09 28.58 -2.48
CA ALA A 5 -4.18 27.78 -1.89
C ALA A 5 -3.74 26.43 -1.32
N ILE A 6 -2.44 26.12 -1.37
CA ILE A 6 -1.88 24.93 -0.75
C ILE A 6 -1.77 25.23 0.75
N LYS A 7 -2.43 24.42 1.58
CA LYS A 7 -2.15 24.42 3.02
C LYS A 7 -0.73 23.86 3.21
N LEU A 8 0.26 24.75 3.11
CA LEU A 8 1.68 24.40 3.09
C LEU A 8 2.10 23.73 4.40
N LYS A 9 1.48 24.11 5.52
CA LYS A 9 1.77 23.55 6.86
C LYS A 9 1.56 22.02 6.93
N PRO A 10 0.37 21.44 6.64
CA PRO A 10 0.18 19.98 6.59
C PRO A 10 1.12 19.27 5.61
N LEU A 11 1.36 19.89 4.44
CA LEU A 11 2.21 19.29 3.40
C LEU A 11 3.66 19.15 3.88
N ILE A 12 4.21 20.21 4.48
CA ILE A 12 5.57 20.22 5.03
C ILE A 12 5.67 19.24 6.20
N VAL A 13 4.66 19.20 7.08
CA VAL A 13 4.64 18.24 8.20
C VAL A 13 4.67 16.80 7.70
N MET A 14 3.86 16.44 6.69
CA MET A 14 3.86 15.09 6.12
C MET A 14 5.18 14.76 5.42
N PHE A 15 5.77 15.72 4.71
CA PHE A 15 7.06 15.53 4.05
C PHE A 15 8.21 15.34 5.06
N VAL A 16 8.28 16.18 6.08
CA VAL A 16 9.27 16.05 7.17
C VAL A 16 9.05 14.73 7.92
N LEU A 17 7.79 14.38 8.22
CA LEU A 17 7.46 13.11 8.85
C LEU A 17 7.93 11.92 8.00
N GLN A 18 7.76 11.97 6.68
CA GLN A 18 8.24 10.93 5.77
C GLN A 18 9.78 10.81 5.80
N LEU A 19 10.51 11.93 5.80
CA LEU A 19 11.98 11.91 5.90
C LEU A 19 12.45 11.34 7.24
N VAL A 20 11.82 11.76 8.34
CA VAL A 20 12.13 11.28 9.69
C VAL A 20 11.82 9.78 9.81
N LEU A 21 10.66 9.33 9.34
CA LEU A 21 10.30 7.92 9.32
C LEU A 21 11.28 7.09 8.50
N GLY A 22 11.66 7.57 7.31
CA GLY A 22 12.63 6.87 6.45
C GLY A 22 13.99 6.72 7.14
N PHE A 23 14.47 7.80 7.76
CA PHE A 23 15.71 7.78 8.54
C PHE A 23 15.62 6.82 9.74
N VAL A 24 14.51 6.85 10.48
CA VAL A 24 14.30 5.98 11.63
C VAL A 24 14.28 4.51 11.19
N LEU A 25 13.50 4.16 10.16
CA LEU A 25 13.36 2.78 9.70
C LEU A 25 14.65 2.21 9.10
N LEU A 26 15.48 3.02 8.44
CA LEU A 26 16.69 2.55 7.77
C LEU A 26 17.96 2.62 8.62
N ARG A 27 18.07 3.62 9.52
CA ARG A 27 19.33 3.94 10.22
C ARG A 27 19.29 3.64 11.72
N THR A 28 18.13 3.61 12.36
CA THR A 28 18.07 3.35 13.81
C THR A 28 17.96 1.87 14.11
N THR A 29 18.62 1.42 15.19
CA THR A 29 18.62 0.01 15.62
C THR A 29 17.21 -0.53 15.83
N PHE A 30 16.33 0.27 16.44
CA PHE A 30 14.93 -0.08 16.62
C PHE A 30 14.18 -0.22 15.30
N GLY A 31 14.31 0.77 14.40
CA GLY A 31 13.64 0.74 13.10
C GLY A 31 14.09 -0.45 12.24
N THR A 32 15.39 -0.72 12.19
CA THR A 32 15.93 -1.86 11.45
C THR A 32 15.50 -3.19 12.06
N ALA A 33 15.36 -3.28 13.39
CA ALA A 33 14.87 -4.48 14.05
C ALA A 33 13.40 -4.76 13.69
N VAL A 34 12.54 -3.74 13.75
CA VAL A 34 11.12 -3.87 13.34
C VAL A 34 11.00 -4.30 11.88
N VAL A 35 11.73 -3.64 10.98
CA VAL A 35 11.71 -3.98 9.55
C VAL A 35 12.26 -5.39 9.32
N SER A 36 13.31 -5.80 10.03
CA SER A 36 13.87 -7.15 9.90
C SER A 36 12.90 -8.23 10.38
N VAL A 37 12.17 -8.00 11.47
CA VAL A 37 11.14 -8.94 11.94
C VAL A 37 10.03 -9.10 10.90
N LEU A 38 9.55 -8.00 10.32
CA LEU A 38 8.55 -8.06 9.26
C LEU A 38 9.10 -8.75 8.00
N ALA A 39 10.35 -8.48 7.63
CA ALA A 39 11.02 -9.13 6.50
C ALA A 39 11.08 -10.65 6.68
N LYS A 40 11.58 -11.12 7.84
CA LYS A 40 11.64 -12.55 8.16
C LYS A 40 10.27 -13.23 8.14
N MET A 41 9.23 -12.55 8.62
CA MET A 41 7.86 -13.05 8.56
C MET A 41 7.41 -13.26 7.10
N PHE A 42 7.70 -12.29 6.22
CA PHE A 42 7.42 -12.42 4.79
C PHE A 42 8.26 -13.52 4.13
N ASP A 43 9.55 -13.62 4.45
CA ASP A 43 10.43 -14.66 3.91
C ASP A 43 9.90 -16.06 4.28
N HIS A 44 9.40 -16.25 5.51
CA HIS A 44 8.72 -17.49 5.91
C HIS A 44 7.43 -17.74 5.12
N LEU A 45 6.61 -16.72 4.89
CA LEU A 45 5.40 -16.86 4.06
C LEU A 45 5.75 -17.25 2.61
N LEU A 46 6.80 -16.66 2.05
CA LEU A 46 7.30 -17.00 0.72
C LEU A 46 7.90 -18.40 0.65
N ALA A 47 8.56 -18.87 1.72
CA ALA A 47 9.03 -20.25 1.82
C ALA A 47 7.86 -21.25 1.79
N PHE A 48 6.76 -20.97 2.50
CA PHE A 48 5.54 -21.80 2.42
C PHE A 48 4.91 -21.75 1.03
N ALA A 49 4.91 -20.58 0.39
CA ALA A 49 4.46 -20.47 -0.99
C ALA A 49 5.31 -21.37 -1.92
N GLY A 50 6.64 -21.34 -1.77
CA GLY A 50 7.59 -22.16 -2.52
C GLY A 50 7.31 -23.66 -2.39
N GLN A 51 7.07 -24.16 -1.18
CA GLN A 51 6.69 -25.57 -0.97
C GLN A 51 5.38 -25.93 -1.70
N GLY A 52 4.42 -25.01 -1.75
CA GLY A 52 3.19 -25.18 -2.52
C GLY A 52 3.44 -25.20 -4.04
N VAL A 53 4.38 -24.39 -4.53
CA VAL A 53 4.81 -24.43 -5.94
C VAL A 53 5.44 -25.77 -6.27
N ASP A 54 6.37 -26.24 -5.45
CA ASP A 54 7.05 -27.51 -5.67
C ASP A 54 6.04 -28.66 -5.66
N PHE A 55 5.07 -28.66 -4.74
CA PHE A 55 4.00 -29.67 -4.73
C PHE A 55 3.19 -29.72 -6.04
N VAL A 56 2.84 -28.56 -6.61
CA VAL A 56 2.01 -28.49 -7.82
C VAL A 56 2.81 -28.63 -9.12
N PHE A 57 4.06 -28.13 -9.13
CA PHE A 57 4.86 -27.91 -10.34
C PHE A 57 6.26 -28.57 -10.32
N ALA A 58 6.53 -29.51 -9.40
CA ALA A 58 7.83 -30.21 -9.25
C ALA A 58 8.50 -30.67 -10.57
N GLY A 59 7.72 -30.99 -11.61
CA GLY A 59 8.24 -31.42 -12.92
C GLY A 59 8.54 -30.31 -13.95
N VAL A 60 7.98 -29.10 -13.77
CA VAL A 60 8.10 -27.97 -14.73
C VAL A 60 9.04 -26.88 -14.21
N ALA A 61 9.14 -26.70 -12.88
CA ALA A 61 10.00 -25.69 -12.26
C ALA A 61 11.51 -25.90 -12.53
N ASN A 62 11.93 -27.15 -12.82
CA ASN A 62 13.33 -27.53 -13.03
C ASN A 62 13.79 -27.57 -14.50
N LYS A 63 12.94 -27.21 -15.48
CA LYS A 63 13.32 -27.24 -16.91
C LYS A 63 13.05 -25.89 -17.61
N GLY A 64 14.11 -25.12 -17.88
CA GLY A 64 14.10 -23.99 -18.81
C GLY A 64 13.82 -22.61 -18.19
N SER A 65 13.22 -21.69 -18.96
CA SER A 65 12.91 -20.28 -18.61
C SER A 65 11.60 -20.07 -17.85
N ALA A 66 10.85 -21.15 -17.57
CA ALA A 66 9.66 -21.17 -16.70
C ALA A 66 9.87 -20.81 -15.21
N PRO A 67 11.08 -20.91 -14.60
CA PRO A 67 11.30 -20.60 -13.19
C PRO A 67 10.88 -19.17 -12.85
N PHE A 68 11.23 -18.18 -13.68
CA PHE A 68 10.91 -16.78 -13.36
C PHE A 68 9.40 -16.52 -13.27
N PHE A 69 8.62 -17.07 -14.21
CA PHE A 69 7.17 -16.91 -14.20
C PHE A 69 6.54 -17.57 -12.95
N LEU A 70 6.98 -18.77 -12.61
CA LEU A 70 6.49 -19.48 -11.42
C LEU A 70 6.96 -18.81 -10.12
N SER A 71 8.21 -18.35 -10.05
CA SER A 71 8.79 -17.65 -8.90
C SER A 71 8.14 -16.30 -8.61
N VAL A 72 7.51 -15.65 -9.59
CA VAL A 72 6.84 -14.36 -9.41
C VAL A 72 5.32 -14.54 -9.26
N LEU A 73 4.70 -15.34 -10.13
CA LEU A 73 3.24 -15.48 -10.15
C LEU A 73 2.72 -16.26 -8.95
N MET A 74 3.41 -17.31 -8.53
CA MET A 74 2.91 -18.18 -7.46
C MET A 74 2.89 -17.50 -6.09
N PRO A 75 3.91 -16.72 -5.68
CA PRO A 75 3.78 -15.87 -4.50
C PRO A 75 2.57 -14.93 -4.55
N ILE A 76 2.27 -14.34 -5.72
CA ILE A 76 1.10 -13.45 -5.87
C ILE A 76 -0.20 -14.21 -5.61
N VAL A 77 -0.35 -15.41 -6.19
CA VAL A 77 -1.53 -16.27 -5.99
C VAL A 77 -1.67 -16.67 -4.52
N PHE A 78 -0.58 -17.07 -3.88
CA PHE A 78 -0.56 -17.48 -2.49
C PHE A 78 -0.95 -16.34 -1.54
N ILE A 79 -0.33 -15.15 -1.69
CA ILE A 79 -0.65 -13.99 -0.86
C ILE A 79 -2.08 -13.52 -1.11
N SER A 80 -2.57 -13.57 -2.36
CA SER A 80 -3.96 -13.26 -2.69
C SER A 80 -4.96 -14.20 -1.98
N ALA A 81 -4.66 -15.50 -1.91
CA ALA A 81 -5.47 -16.47 -1.19
C ALA A 81 -5.53 -16.17 0.32
N ILE A 82 -4.38 -15.85 0.94
CA ILE A 82 -4.32 -15.44 2.36
C ILE A 82 -5.16 -14.18 2.60
N ILE A 83 -4.99 -13.15 1.76
CA ILE A 83 -5.79 -11.93 1.85
C ILE A 83 -7.28 -12.24 1.75
N GLY A 84 -7.67 -13.13 0.83
CA GLY A 84 -9.04 -13.61 0.68
C GLY A 84 -9.61 -14.25 1.94
N ILE A 85 -8.84 -15.15 2.58
CA ILE A 85 -9.20 -15.78 3.86
C ILE A 85 -9.33 -14.73 4.97
N LEU A 86 -8.35 -13.84 5.12
CA LEU A 86 -8.32 -12.77 6.12
C LEU A 86 -9.48 -11.77 5.94
N ARG A 87 -9.92 -11.55 4.70
CA ARG A 87 -11.09 -10.75 4.36
C ARG A 87 -12.38 -11.46 4.74
N TYR A 88 -12.49 -12.77 4.48
CA TYR A 88 -13.67 -13.58 4.83
C TYR A 88 -13.91 -13.62 6.35
N ILE A 89 -12.85 -13.83 7.15
CA ILE A 89 -12.92 -13.82 8.62
C ILE A 89 -13.04 -12.42 9.24
N LYS A 90 -13.14 -11.36 8.42
CA LYS A 90 -13.29 -9.95 8.83
C LYS A 90 -12.15 -9.35 9.67
N ILE A 91 -11.01 -10.02 9.81
CA ILE A 91 -9.83 -9.46 10.49
C ILE A 91 -9.24 -8.30 9.68
N LEU A 92 -9.15 -8.45 8.36
CA LEU A 92 -8.53 -7.45 7.49
C LEU A 92 -9.30 -6.11 7.45
N PRO A 93 -10.64 -6.08 7.29
CA PRO A 93 -11.40 -4.84 7.37
C PRO A 93 -11.29 -4.12 8.71
N LEU A 94 -11.24 -4.86 9.82
CA LEU A 94 -11.05 -4.30 11.15
C LEU A 94 -9.68 -3.63 11.29
N PHE A 95 -8.62 -4.33 10.83
CA PHE A 95 -7.27 -3.78 10.81
C PHE A 95 -7.18 -2.51 9.96
N MET A 96 -7.71 -2.53 8.73
CA MET A 96 -7.72 -1.37 7.84
C MET A 96 -8.46 -0.17 8.45
N LYS A 97 -9.58 -0.40 9.14
CA LYS A 97 -10.33 0.65 9.83
C LYS A 97 -9.51 1.25 10.98
N ALA A 98 -8.83 0.43 11.78
CA ALA A 98 -8.00 0.89 12.89
C ALA A 98 -6.81 1.74 12.39
N VAL A 99 -6.06 1.23 11.42
CA VAL A 99 -4.91 1.94 10.83
C VAL A 99 -5.35 3.20 10.11
N GLY A 100 -6.42 3.15 9.32
CA GLY A 100 -6.98 4.31 8.63
C GLY A 100 -7.45 5.42 9.58
N LEU A 101 -8.02 5.05 10.74
CA LEU A 101 -8.37 6.02 11.78
C LEU A 101 -7.13 6.66 12.44
N GLY A 102 -6.09 5.87 12.71
CA GLY A 102 -4.82 6.37 13.21
C GLY A 102 -4.19 7.37 12.23
N LEU A 103 -4.15 7.00 10.95
CA LEU A 103 -3.58 7.82 9.90
C LEU A 103 -4.38 9.11 9.67
N SER A 104 -5.72 9.05 9.74
CA SER A 104 -6.60 10.22 9.64
C SER A 104 -6.30 11.29 10.68
N LYS A 105 -5.87 10.88 11.89
CA LYS A 105 -5.45 11.82 12.94
C LYS A 105 -4.11 12.50 12.61
N ILE A 106 -3.20 11.80 11.94
CA ILE A 106 -1.84 12.27 11.63
C ILE A 106 -1.84 13.15 10.37
N ASN A 107 -2.53 12.72 9.31
CA ASN A 107 -2.52 13.39 8.01
C ASN A 107 -3.58 14.49 7.88
N GLY A 108 -4.53 14.59 8.82
CA GLY A 108 -5.63 15.56 8.79
C GLY A 108 -6.62 15.36 7.63
N MET A 109 -6.56 14.22 6.93
CA MET A 109 -7.51 13.84 5.89
C MET A 109 -8.74 13.15 6.47
N GLY A 110 -9.83 13.13 5.72
CA GLY A 110 -11.07 12.49 6.15
C GLY A 110 -10.87 10.99 6.41
N LYS A 111 -11.67 10.45 7.34
CA LYS A 111 -11.65 9.02 7.72
C LYS A 111 -11.76 8.09 6.51
N LEU A 112 -12.58 8.46 5.54
CA LEU A 112 -12.81 7.68 4.30
C LEU A 112 -11.62 7.74 3.33
N GLU A 113 -10.93 8.89 3.22
CA GLU A 113 -9.72 9.03 2.40
C GLU A 113 -8.54 8.26 3.02
N SER A 114 -8.46 8.27 4.35
CA SER A 114 -7.43 7.53 5.10
C SER A 114 -7.66 6.03 5.08
N TYR A 115 -8.91 5.59 5.24
CA TYR A 115 -9.29 4.19 5.05
C TYR A 115 -8.98 3.72 3.62
N ASN A 116 -9.35 4.50 2.60
CA ASN A 116 -9.12 4.14 1.21
C ASN A 116 -7.64 3.92 0.90
N GLY A 117 -6.75 4.84 1.30
CA GLY A 117 -5.32 4.66 1.02
C GLY A 117 -4.71 3.44 1.71
N VAL A 118 -5.07 3.17 2.96
CA VAL A 118 -4.63 1.96 3.67
C VAL A 118 -5.19 0.70 3.01
N ALA A 119 -6.48 0.70 2.69
CA ALA A 119 -7.12 -0.42 2.05
C ALA A 119 -6.53 -0.69 0.66
N SER A 120 -6.17 0.35 -0.10
CA SER A 120 -5.63 0.21 -1.44
C SER A 120 -4.22 -0.34 -1.44
N ALA A 121 -3.42 -0.01 -0.41
CA ALA A 121 -2.12 -0.62 -0.21
C ALA A 121 -2.22 -2.13 0.09
N ILE A 122 -3.28 -2.58 0.76
CA ILE A 122 -3.43 -3.99 1.15
C ILE A 122 -4.12 -4.82 0.07
N LEU A 123 -5.30 -4.38 -0.38
CA LEU A 123 -6.19 -5.10 -1.29
C LEU A 123 -5.95 -4.77 -2.76
N GLY A 124 -5.30 -3.64 -3.04
CA GLY A 124 -5.21 -3.07 -4.38
C GLY A 124 -6.37 -2.15 -4.73
N GLN A 125 -6.15 -1.32 -5.75
CA GLN A 125 -7.08 -0.26 -6.15
C GLN A 125 -8.49 -0.77 -6.47
N SER A 126 -8.62 -1.81 -7.31
CA SER A 126 -9.93 -2.27 -7.81
C SER A 126 -10.83 -2.81 -6.71
N GLU A 127 -10.29 -3.57 -5.76
CA GLU A 127 -11.05 -4.20 -4.68
C GLU A 127 -11.59 -3.17 -3.67
N VAL A 128 -10.81 -2.11 -3.42
CA VAL A 128 -11.23 -1.05 -2.52
C VAL A 128 -12.39 -0.27 -3.10
N PHE A 129 -12.33 0.12 -4.38
CA PHE A 129 -13.43 0.81 -5.04
C PHE A 129 -14.71 -0.02 -5.09
N ILE A 130 -14.61 -1.34 -5.24
CA ILE A 130 -15.75 -2.26 -5.15
C ILE A 130 -16.34 -2.23 -3.73
N SER A 131 -15.49 -2.24 -2.70
CA SER A 131 -15.92 -2.23 -1.29
C SER A 131 -16.68 -0.96 -0.89
N ILE A 132 -16.39 0.17 -1.54
CA ILE A 132 -17.06 1.46 -1.30
C ILE A 132 -18.03 1.85 -2.42
N LYS A 133 -18.36 0.94 -3.35
CA LYS A 133 -19.13 1.23 -4.57
C LYS A 133 -20.44 1.98 -4.32
N LYS A 134 -21.12 1.69 -3.20
CA LYS A 134 -22.38 2.33 -2.81
C LYS A 134 -22.21 3.80 -2.39
N GLU A 135 -21.04 4.16 -1.88
CA GLU A 135 -20.72 5.51 -1.42
C GLU A 135 -20.18 6.40 -2.54
N LEU A 136 -19.61 5.82 -3.60
CA LEU A 136 -18.99 6.56 -4.71
C LEU A 136 -19.89 7.64 -5.34
N PRO A 137 -21.19 7.40 -5.61
CA PRO A 137 -22.07 8.41 -6.20
C PRO A 137 -22.28 9.64 -5.31
N PHE A 138 -22.11 9.51 -4.00
CA PHE A 138 -22.31 10.58 -3.02
C PHE A 138 -21.02 11.36 -2.72
N LEU A 139 -19.88 10.93 -3.27
CA LEU A 139 -18.61 11.62 -3.09
C LEU A 139 -18.48 12.81 -4.02
N SER A 140 -18.06 13.94 -3.47
CA SER A 140 -17.67 15.07 -4.32
C SER A 140 -16.48 14.70 -5.19
N GLU A 141 -16.40 15.31 -6.38
CA GLU A 141 -15.31 15.07 -7.34
C GLU A 141 -13.92 15.22 -6.71
N LYS A 142 -13.78 16.15 -5.76
CA LYS A 142 -12.54 16.39 -5.02
C LYS A 142 -12.13 15.20 -4.15
N ARG A 143 -13.09 14.55 -3.50
CA ARG A 143 -12.85 13.36 -2.66
C ARG A 143 -12.56 12.16 -3.54
N LEU A 144 -13.34 11.98 -4.60
CA LEU A 144 -13.12 10.91 -5.58
C LEU A 144 -11.71 11.01 -6.17
N PHE A 145 -11.29 12.20 -6.62
CA PHE A 145 -9.94 12.44 -7.11
C PHE A 145 -8.85 12.12 -6.06
N THR A 146 -9.03 12.58 -4.82
CA THR A 146 -8.06 12.31 -3.73
C THR A 146 -7.92 10.80 -3.49
N MET A 147 -9.03 10.07 -3.52
CA MET A 147 -9.06 8.63 -3.33
C MET A 147 -8.45 7.86 -4.49
N SER A 148 -8.69 8.29 -5.73
CA SER A 148 -8.05 7.72 -6.92
C SER A 148 -6.54 7.92 -6.91
N VAL A 149 -6.06 9.15 -6.64
CA VAL A 149 -4.61 9.42 -6.58
C VAL A 149 -3.96 8.63 -5.45
N SER A 150 -4.59 8.57 -4.28
CA SER A 150 -4.08 7.78 -3.16
C SER A 150 -4.03 6.28 -3.50
N ALA A 151 -5.08 5.72 -4.12
CA ALA A 151 -5.09 4.31 -4.51
C ALA A 151 -4.03 3.98 -5.58
N MET A 152 -3.87 4.85 -6.59
CA MET A 152 -2.89 4.65 -7.66
C MET A 152 -1.44 4.81 -7.19
N SER A 153 -1.22 5.60 -6.14
CA SER A 153 0.12 5.77 -5.57
C SER A 153 0.60 4.53 -4.82
N THR A 154 -0.32 3.68 -4.32
CA THR A 154 0.01 2.50 -3.51
C THR A 154 0.25 1.26 -4.36
N VAL A 155 1.05 0.34 -3.82
CA VAL A 155 1.26 -1.00 -4.39
C VAL A 155 0.50 -2.00 -3.53
N SER A 156 -0.17 -2.97 -4.16
CA SER A 156 -0.90 -4.03 -3.45
C SER A 156 0.05 -4.99 -2.75
N MET A 157 -0.29 -5.41 -1.53
CA MET A 157 0.47 -6.41 -0.76
C MET A 157 0.62 -7.76 -1.50
N SER A 158 -0.27 -8.10 -2.43
CA SER A 158 -0.12 -9.31 -3.24
C SER A 158 1.10 -9.29 -4.16
N ILE A 159 1.50 -8.12 -4.67
CA ILE A 159 2.66 -7.94 -5.55
C ILE A 159 3.94 -7.70 -4.72
N VAL A 160 3.79 -7.23 -3.49
CA VAL A 160 4.92 -7.04 -2.56
C VAL A 160 5.70 -8.34 -2.36
N GLY A 161 5.01 -9.47 -2.21
CA GLY A 161 5.66 -10.77 -2.06
C GLY A 161 6.58 -11.14 -3.23
N SER A 162 6.23 -10.77 -4.47
CA SER A 162 7.10 -11.02 -5.61
C SER A 162 8.26 -10.02 -5.70
N TYR A 163 8.06 -8.76 -5.31
CA TYR A 163 9.17 -7.81 -5.20
C TYR A 163 10.20 -8.22 -4.15
N MET A 164 9.76 -8.81 -3.05
CA MET A 164 10.63 -9.35 -2.00
C MET A 164 11.43 -10.57 -2.45
N ALA A 165 10.95 -11.31 -3.46
CA ALA A 165 11.71 -12.38 -4.09
C ALA A 165 12.81 -11.86 -5.03
N LEU A 166 12.73 -10.61 -5.49
CA LEU A 166 13.66 -10.01 -6.45
C LEU A 166 14.65 -9.02 -5.81
N ILE A 167 14.24 -8.34 -4.74
CA ILE A 167 15.00 -7.28 -4.06
C ILE A 167 14.88 -7.51 -2.55
N ASP A 168 15.89 -7.09 -1.78
CA ASP A 168 15.90 -7.21 -0.32
C ASP A 168 14.61 -6.65 0.32
N SER A 169 13.91 -7.55 1.03
CA SER A 169 12.68 -7.35 1.78
C SER A 169 12.70 -6.09 2.66
N LYS A 170 13.85 -5.72 3.22
CA LYS A 170 14.01 -4.51 4.06
C LYS A 170 13.64 -3.23 3.30
N TYR A 171 14.10 -3.10 2.05
CA TYR A 171 13.83 -1.90 1.25
C TYR A 171 12.39 -1.87 0.78
N VAL A 172 11.82 -3.02 0.41
CA VAL A 172 10.42 -3.12 -0.02
C VAL A 172 9.48 -2.70 1.11
N ILE A 173 9.65 -3.24 2.31
CA ILE A 173 8.81 -2.90 3.48
C ILE A 173 8.93 -1.42 3.82
N THR A 174 10.16 -0.90 3.85
CA THR A 174 10.38 0.52 4.16
C THR A 174 9.71 1.41 3.11
N ALA A 175 9.87 1.09 1.82
CA ALA A 175 9.25 1.83 0.74
C ALA A 175 7.72 1.83 0.84
N LEU A 176 7.09 0.70 1.20
CA LEU A 176 5.63 0.62 1.36
C LEU A 176 5.10 1.54 2.45
N VAL A 177 5.76 1.56 3.61
CA VAL A 177 5.38 2.44 4.71
C VAL A 177 5.48 3.91 4.30
N LEU A 178 6.57 4.28 3.62
CA LEU A 178 6.79 5.66 3.17
C LEU A 178 5.83 6.07 2.02
N ASN A 179 5.52 5.14 1.13
CA ASN A 179 4.68 5.38 -0.04
C ASN A 179 3.25 5.75 0.35
N LEU A 180 2.74 5.21 1.47
CA LEU A 180 1.46 5.60 2.04
C LEU A 180 1.40 7.12 2.28
N PHE A 181 2.46 7.72 2.84
CA PHE A 181 2.54 9.17 3.07
C PHE A 181 2.77 9.95 1.77
N GLY A 182 3.64 9.46 0.89
CA GLY A 182 3.91 10.07 -0.42
C GLY A 182 2.65 10.22 -1.27
N GLY A 183 1.79 9.19 -1.26
CA GLY A 183 0.49 9.20 -1.92
C GLY A 183 -0.42 10.33 -1.44
N TYR A 184 -0.49 10.55 -0.12
CA TYR A 184 -1.28 11.63 0.46
C TYR A 184 -0.70 13.02 0.17
N ILE A 185 0.63 13.16 0.16
CA ILE A 185 1.31 14.41 -0.23
C ILE A 185 0.91 14.78 -1.66
N LEU A 186 1.02 13.84 -2.60
CA LEU A 186 0.64 14.05 -4.01
C LEU A 186 -0.86 14.33 -4.16
N ALA A 187 -1.71 13.59 -3.47
CA ALA A 187 -3.15 13.80 -3.49
C ALA A 187 -3.52 15.20 -2.97
N SER A 188 -2.86 15.67 -1.91
CA SER A 188 -3.07 17.01 -1.35
C SER A 188 -2.66 18.13 -2.31
N ILE A 189 -1.48 17.99 -2.95
CA ILE A 189 -0.99 18.95 -3.94
C ILE A 189 -1.95 19.02 -5.13
N CYS A 190 -2.30 17.86 -5.70
CA CYS A 190 -3.07 17.81 -6.93
C CYS A 190 -4.54 18.19 -6.71
N LYS A 191 -5.12 17.84 -5.55
CA LYS A 191 -6.42 18.36 -5.10
C LYS A 191 -6.44 19.90 -5.07
N SER A 192 -5.39 20.54 -4.54
CA SER A 192 -5.31 22.02 -4.50
C SER A 192 -5.26 22.62 -5.91
N LEU A 193 -4.60 21.97 -6.86
CA LEU A 193 -4.45 22.43 -8.25
C LEU A 193 -5.72 22.21 -9.11
N CYS A 194 -6.38 21.06 -8.97
CA CYS A 194 -7.51 20.67 -9.83
C CYS A 194 -8.80 21.48 -9.57
N ILE A 195 -8.97 22.03 -8.37
CA ILE A 195 -10.19 22.75 -7.94
C ILE A 195 -10.49 24.02 -8.76
N ARG A 196 -9.49 24.62 -9.43
CA ARG A 196 -9.71 25.87 -10.17
C ARG A 196 -9.98 25.67 -11.68
N ARG A 197 -9.76 24.48 -12.26
CA ARG A 197 -10.01 24.25 -13.71
C ARG A 197 -11.49 24.09 -14.07
N LYS A 198 -12.36 23.78 -13.08
CA LYS A 198 -13.84 23.73 -13.24
C LYS A 198 -14.56 25.03 -12.86
N ARG A 199 -13.84 26.08 -12.46
CA ARG A 199 -14.39 27.44 -12.23
C ARG A 199 -13.84 28.46 -13.22
N GLY A 200 -13.42 28.00 -14.39
CA GLY A 200 -12.99 28.83 -15.52
C GLY A 200 -13.86 28.51 -16.70
#